data_AF-A0A1B1A5J6-F1
#
_entry.id   AF-A0A1B1A5J6-F1
#
_cell.length_a   1.000
_cell.length_b   1.000
_cell.length_c   1.000
_cell.angle_alpha   90.00
_cell.angle_beta   90.00
_cell.angle_gamma   90.00
#
_symmetry.space_group_name_H-M   'P 1'
#
loop_
_entity.id
_entity.type
_entity.pdbx_description
1 polymer ?
#
loop_
_entity_poly.entity_id
_entity_poly.type
_entity_poly.pdbx_seq_one_letter_code
_entity_poly.pdbx_strand_id
1 'polypeptide(L)'
;MFLSALSPIRRVTAITLLSLSGLLITSCQREASSSEAEAFLSGCTSNPGQGDHCTPLLACFDNGQSIHGATLGWLSGNIEGKTQDGVACRGKWEILSTSDASGSAQFICEDGSYGNASFSYDRAKPGTIWGRGEFNASEAFQVWGGRDLIQRLQLAGGHFDQLCDALNGLTERRSAL
;
A
#
# COMPACT_ATOMS: atom_id res chain seq x y z
N MET A 1 37.21 71.10 -59.35
CA MET A 1 37.55 71.69 -58.03
C MET A 1 36.80 70.90 -56.96
N PHE A 2 37.50 70.59 -55.88
CA PHE A 2 37.20 69.58 -54.86
C PHE A 2 35.82 69.71 -54.21
N LEU A 3 35.13 68.58 -54.00
CA LEU A 3 34.04 68.45 -53.02
C LEU A 3 34.35 67.30 -52.07
N SER A 4 34.24 67.62 -50.79
CA SER A 4 34.78 66.92 -49.64
C SER A 4 33.89 65.79 -49.13
N ALA A 5 34.57 64.73 -48.68
CA ALA A 5 34.31 63.78 -47.59
C ALA A 5 32.88 63.41 -47.12
N LEU A 6 32.73 62.10 -47.04
CA LEU A 6 31.64 61.25 -46.55
C LEU A 6 31.39 61.33 -45.03
N SER A 7 30.18 60.94 -44.62
CA SER A 7 29.93 60.24 -43.35
C SER A 7 28.82 59.18 -43.54
N PRO A 8 29.07 57.90 -43.22
CA PRO A 8 28.04 56.85 -43.25
C PRO A 8 27.36 56.67 -41.88
N ILE A 9 26.03 56.74 -41.86
CA ILE A 9 25.20 56.44 -40.70
C ILE A 9 25.14 54.90 -40.51
N ARG A 10 25.51 54.49 -39.31
CA ARG A 10 25.63 53.12 -38.82
C ARG A 10 24.25 52.46 -38.67
N ARG A 11 24.01 51.36 -39.38
CA ARG A 11 22.83 50.50 -39.20
C ARG A 11 22.93 49.77 -37.85
N VAL A 12 21.92 49.91 -37.00
CA VAL A 12 21.76 49.07 -35.80
C VAL A 12 20.85 47.91 -36.19
N THR A 13 21.46 46.73 -36.33
CA THR A 13 20.75 45.46 -36.55
C THR A 13 20.24 44.96 -35.20
N ALA A 14 18.93 44.89 -35.03
CA ALA A 14 18.31 44.29 -33.85
C ALA A 14 18.50 42.76 -33.92
N ILE A 15 19.22 42.20 -32.94
CA ILE A 15 19.40 40.77 -32.76
C ILE A 15 18.24 40.28 -31.90
N THR A 16 17.25 39.63 -32.51
CA THR A 16 16.19 38.90 -31.82
C THR A 16 16.77 37.65 -31.17
N LEU A 17 16.84 37.64 -29.84
CA LEU A 17 17.19 36.48 -29.01
C LEU A 17 16.01 35.49 -28.99
N LEU A 18 16.20 34.31 -29.56
CA LEU A 18 15.30 33.16 -29.44
C LEU A 18 15.45 32.56 -28.03
N SER A 19 14.44 32.77 -27.18
CA SER A 19 14.34 32.15 -25.86
C SER A 19 14.00 30.66 -26.00
N LEU A 20 14.97 29.78 -25.74
CA LEU A 20 14.73 28.35 -25.51
C LEU A 20 13.83 28.18 -24.29
N SER A 21 12.58 27.84 -24.52
CA SER A 21 11.64 27.43 -23.46
C SER A 21 11.94 25.97 -23.12
N GLY A 22 12.76 25.75 -22.09
CA GLY A 22 12.98 24.43 -21.53
C GLY A 22 11.73 23.94 -20.81
N LEU A 23 11.03 22.96 -21.39
CA LEU A 23 10.03 22.16 -20.70
C LEU A 23 10.74 21.26 -19.67
N LEU A 24 10.91 21.77 -18.45
CA LEU A 24 11.16 20.94 -17.28
C LEU A 24 9.84 20.26 -16.89
N ILE A 25 9.60 19.06 -17.41
CA ILE A 25 8.56 18.18 -16.89
C ILE A 25 9.08 17.67 -15.54
N THR A 26 8.84 18.43 -14.47
CA THR A 26 9.03 17.95 -13.11
C THR A 26 8.05 16.81 -12.88
N SER A 27 8.56 15.58 -12.84
CA SER A 27 7.81 14.38 -12.49
C SER A 27 7.41 14.44 -11.01
N CYS A 28 6.32 15.14 -10.71
CA CYS A 28 5.74 15.21 -9.38
C CYS A 28 4.85 13.98 -9.15
N GLN A 29 5.41 12.78 -9.22
CA GLN A 29 4.66 11.53 -9.05
C GLN A 29 5.47 10.54 -8.20
N ARG A 30 5.52 10.71 -6.86
CA ARG A 30 5.78 9.57 -5.93
C ARG A 30 5.73 9.80 -4.42
N GLU A 31 5.31 10.96 -3.92
CA GLU A 31 5.22 11.15 -2.45
C GLU A 31 3.83 10.84 -1.87
N ALA A 32 2.78 10.78 -2.70
CA ALA A 32 1.42 10.55 -2.23
C ALA A 32 1.20 9.14 -1.65
N SER A 33 1.72 8.09 -2.30
CA SER A 33 1.38 6.71 -1.94
C SER A 33 1.94 6.24 -0.60
N SER A 34 3.13 6.72 -0.20
CA SER A 34 3.72 6.37 1.10
C SER A 34 3.00 7.05 2.25
N SER A 35 2.60 8.30 2.08
CA SER A 35 1.88 9.07 3.11
C SER A 35 0.46 8.53 3.36
N GLU A 36 -0.26 8.12 2.32
CA GLU A 36 -1.58 7.52 2.45
C GLU A 36 -1.52 6.15 3.11
N ALA A 37 -0.52 5.35 2.74
CA ALA A 37 -0.37 4.00 3.28
C ALA A 37 0.16 4.00 4.73
N GLU A 38 1.04 4.93 5.08
CA GLU A 38 1.42 5.17 6.49
C GLU A 38 0.23 5.72 7.28
N ALA A 39 -0.53 6.69 6.78
CA ALA A 39 -1.73 7.20 7.46
C ALA A 39 -2.77 6.10 7.72
N PHE A 40 -2.92 5.18 6.77
CA PHE A 40 -3.87 4.10 6.86
C PHE A 40 -3.45 3.03 7.88
N LEU A 41 -2.18 2.62 7.89
CA LEU A 41 -1.67 1.60 8.81
C LEU A 41 -1.32 2.16 10.21
N SER A 42 -0.92 3.43 10.30
CA SER A 42 -0.52 4.09 11.56
C SER A 42 -1.69 4.52 12.44
N GLY A 43 -2.92 4.54 11.91
CA GLY A 43 -4.14 4.78 12.68
C GLY A 43 -4.43 3.70 13.73
N CYS A 44 -3.71 2.57 13.69
CA CYS A 44 -3.89 1.48 14.63
C CYS A 44 -3.20 1.68 15.98
N THR A 45 -3.99 1.78 17.04
CA THR A 45 -3.50 1.67 18.42
C THR A 45 -3.53 0.21 18.88
N SER A 46 -2.36 -0.31 19.28
CA SER A 46 -2.23 -1.70 19.72
C SER A 46 -2.47 -1.81 21.22
N ASN A 47 -3.61 -2.40 21.61
CA ASN A 47 -4.01 -2.60 23.01
C ASN A 47 -4.22 -4.08 23.34
N PRO A 48 -3.15 -4.89 23.48
CA PRO A 48 -3.29 -6.32 23.69
C PRO A 48 -4.24 -6.69 24.85
N GLY A 49 -5.11 -7.67 24.63
CA GLY A 49 -6.13 -8.10 25.60
C GLY A 49 -7.45 -7.32 25.54
N GLN A 50 -7.53 -6.24 24.77
CA GLN A 50 -8.66 -5.32 24.77
C GLN A 50 -9.48 -5.41 23.49
N GLY A 51 -10.78 -5.09 23.58
CA GLY A 51 -11.71 -5.10 22.44
C GLY A 51 -11.41 -4.02 21.39
N ASP A 52 -10.62 -3.01 21.74
CA ASP A 52 -10.15 -1.93 20.85
C ASP A 52 -8.75 -2.19 20.29
N HIS A 53 -8.18 -3.39 20.49
CA HIS A 53 -6.89 -3.76 19.92
C HIS A 53 -6.93 -3.67 18.39
N CYS A 54 -6.16 -2.73 17.84
CA CYS A 54 -6.04 -2.55 16.40
C CYS A 54 -4.79 -3.24 15.85
N THR A 55 -4.97 -3.99 14.76
CA THR A 55 -3.88 -4.64 14.03
C THR A 55 -3.94 -4.28 12.55
N PRO A 56 -2.87 -3.72 11.97
CA PRO A 56 -2.80 -3.47 10.53
C PRO A 56 -2.90 -4.79 9.75
N LEU A 57 -3.56 -4.76 8.59
CA LEU A 57 -3.87 -5.91 7.75
C LEU A 57 -3.52 -5.62 6.28
N LEU A 58 -3.01 -6.63 5.58
CA LEU A 58 -2.75 -6.59 4.14
C LEU A 58 -3.09 -7.95 3.51
N ALA A 59 -3.93 -7.93 2.49
CA ALA A 59 -4.14 -9.07 1.59
C ALA A 59 -3.41 -8.81 0.26
N CYS A 60 -2.64 -9.79 -0.19
CA CYS A 60 -1.81 -9.74 -1.38
C CYS A 60 -2.27 -10.81 -2.38
N PHE A 61 -2.55 -10.36 -3.61
CA PHE A 61 -2.98 -11.21 -4.70
C PHE A 61 -1.82 -11.45 -5.66
N ASP A 62 -1.82 -12.58 -6.38
CA ASP A 62 -0.74 -12.93 -7.31
C ASP A 62 -0.69 -12.01 -8.54
N ASN A 63 -1.79 -11.33 -8.84
CA ASN A 63 -1.89 -10.35 -9.93
C ASN A 63 -1.38 -8.94 -9.53
N GLY A 64 -0.83 -8.77 -8.32
CA GLY A 64 -0.34 -7.49 -7.81
C GLY A 64 -1.42 -6.58 -7.21
N GLN A 65 -2.68 -7.01 -7.20
CA GLN A 65 -3.72 -6.31 -6.43
C GLN A 65 -3.51 -6.51 -4.93
N SER A 66 -4.08 -5.59 -4.15
CA SER A 66 -4.05 -5.67 -2.70
C SER A 66 -5.31 -5.13 -2.05
N ILE A 67 -5.60 -5.63 -0.85
CA ILE A 67 -6.55 -5.02 0.08
C ILE A 67 -5.76 -4.63 1.33
N HIS A 68 -5.78 -3.36 1.68
CA HIS A 68 -5.12 -2.84 2.88
C HIS A 68 -6.18 -2.46 3.91
N GLY A 69 -5.92 -2.79 5.17
CA GLY A 69 -6.93 -2.79 6.22
C GLY A 69 -6.37 -2.65 7.62
N ALA A 70 -7.29 -2.73 8.56
CA ALA A 70 -7.03 -2.99 9.95
C ALA A 70 -8.11 -3.93 10.49
N THR A 71 -7.75 -4.65 11.55
CA THR A 71 -8.71 -5.36 12.38
C THR A 71 -8.84 -4.68 13.73
N LEU A 72 -10.02 -4.77 14.33
CA LEU A 72 -10.30 -4.30 15.69
C LEU A 72 -10.84 -5.47 16.50
N GLY A 73 -10.23 -5.77 17.64
CA GLY A 73 -10.65 -6.83 18.56
C GLY A 73 -9.50 -7.69 19.08
N TRP A 74 -9.80 -8.68 19.92
CA TRP A 74 -8.78 -9.52 20.56
C TRP A 74 -8.90 -11.02 20.25
N LEU A 75 -10.06 -11.63 20.48
CA LEU A 75 -10.33 -13.04 20.10
C LEU A 75 -11.33 -13.15 18.96
N SER A 76 -12.01 -12.06 18.67
CA SER A 76 -12.93 -11.89 17.55
C SER A 76 -13.11 -10.39 17.33
N GLY A 77 -13.54 -10.00 16.15
CA GLY A 77 -13.73 -8.59 15.91
C GLY A 77 -14.11 -8.21 14.49
N ASN A 78 -13.87 -6.95 14.17
CA ASN A 78 -14.21 -6.35 12.88
C ASN A 78 -12.98 -6.25 11.99
N ILE A 79 -13.23 -6.26 10.68
CA ILE A 79 -12.26 -5.92 9.65
C ILE A 79 -12.77 -4.66 8.96
N GLU A 80 -11.88 -3.70 8.75
CA GLU A 80 -12.11 -2.53 7.91
C GLU A 80 -10.94 -2.42 6.93
N GLY A 81 -11.25 -2.27 5.65
CA GLY A 81 -10.21 -2.18 4.62
C GLY A 81 -10.69 -1.54 3.35
N LYS A 82 -9.76 -1.41 2.40
CA LYS A 82 -10.04 -0.96 1.05
C LYS A 82 -9.23 -1.75 0.04
N THR A 83 -9.81 -1.99 -1.13
CA THR A 83 -9.04 -2.45 -2.29
C THR A 83 -8.04 -1.36 -2.70
N GLN A 84 -7.05 -1.74 -3.50
CA GLN A 84 -6.11 -0.81 -4.10
C GLN A 84 -6.79 0.31 -4.92
N ASP A 85 -7.95 0.02 -5.50
CA ASP A 85 -8.78 0.99 -6.25
C ASP A 85 -9.72 1.81 -5.35
N GLY A 86 -9.66 1.61 -4.03
CA GLY A 86 -10.37 2.41 -3.04
C GLY A 86 -11.77 1.91 -2.66
N VAL A 87 -12.19 0.73 -3.13
CA VAL A 87 -13.48 0.13 -2.76
C VAL A 87 -13.44 -0.30 -1.30
N ALA A 88 -14.38 0.18 -0.48
CA ALA A 88 -14.40 -0.15 0.93
C ALA A 88 -14.86 -1.59 1.18
N CYS A 89 -14.19 -2.27 2.12
CA CYS A 89 -14.47 -3.63 2.53
C CYS A 89 -14.67 -3.70 4.04
N ARG A 90 -15.63 -4.50 4.48
CA ARG A 90 -15.94 -4.72 5.91
C ARG A 90 -16.14 -6.20 6.18
N GLY A 91 -15.74 -6.63 7.38
CA GLY A 91 -15.77 -8.04 7.70
C GLY A 91 -15.71 -8.36 9.18
N LYS A 92 -15.57 -9.65 9.45
CA LYS A 92 -15.42 -10.23 10.78
C LYS A 92 -14.27 -11.21 10.79
N TRP A 93 -13.66 -11.36 11.95
CA TRP A 93 -12.65 -12.38 12.19
C TRP A 93 -12.85 -12.99 13.58
N GLU A 94 -12.33 -14.20 13.77
CA GLU A 94 -12.32 -14.89 15.05
C GLU A 94 -11.15 -15.86 15.18
N ILE A 95 -10.70 -16.08 16.42
CA ILE A 95 -9.78 -17.15 16.78
C ILE A 95 -10.58 -18.44 16.90
N LEU A 96 -10.24 -19.43 16.07
CA LEU A 96 -10.88 -20.74 16.04
C LEU A 96 -10.23 -21.70 17.05
N SER A 97 -8.90 -21.64 17.17
CA SER A 97 -8.15 -22.51 18.08
C SER A 97 -6.99 -21.76 18.72
N THR A 98 -7.05 -21.66 20.04
CA THR A 98 -5.94 -21.17 20.84
C THR A 98 -4.88 -22.23 21.09
N SER A 99 -5.05 -23.50 20.71
CA SER A 99 -3.99 -24.54 20.77
C SER A 99 -3.19 -24.63 19.47
N ASP A 100 -3.85 -24.40 18.34
CA ASP A 100 -3.22 -24.46 17.02
C ASP A 100 -2.79 -23.07 16.52
N ALA A 101 -3.09 -22.04 17.30
CA ALA A 101 -2.87 -20.64 16.96
C ALA A 101 -3.49 -20.28 15.61
N SER A 102 -4.75 -20.61 15.42
CA SER A 102 -5.47 -20.43 14.16
C SER A 102 -6.77 -19.64 14.31
N GLY A 103 -7.19 -19.01 13.22
CA GLY A 103 -8.42 -18.24 13.12
C GLY A 103 -8.96 -18.18 11.70
N SER A 104 -10.11 -17.54 11.56
CA SER A 104 -10.75 -17.31 10.26
C SER A 104 -11.27 -15.89 10.14
N ALA A 105 -11.44 -15.45 8.91
CA ALA A 105 -11.94 -14.14 8.55
C ALA A 105 -12.87 -14.23 7.34
N GLN A 106 -13.85 -13.34 7.29
CA GLN A 106 -14.74 -13.15 6.15
C GLN A 106 -15.02 -11.66 5.96
N PHE A 107 -15.11 -11.21 4.72
CA PHE A 107 -15.40 -9.82 4.40
C PHE A 107 -16.18 -9.70 3.10
N ILE A 108 -16.85 -8.55 2.95
CA ILE A 108 -17.55 -8.13 1.73
C ILE A 108 -17.16 -6.68 1.43
N CYS A 109 -17.02 -6.36 0.15
CA CYS A 109 -16.75 -5.02 -0.34
C CYS A 109 -18.02 -4.38 -0.92
N GLU A 110 -18.04 -3.06 -1.02
CA GLU A 110 -19.23 -2.29 -1.46
C GLU A 110 -19.65 -2.58 -2.91
N ASP A 111 -18.75 -3.12 -3.74
CA ASP A 111 -19.03 -3.59 -5.09
C ASP A 111 -19.64 -5.00 -5.15
N GLY A 112 -19.87 -5.63 -3.99
CA GLY A 112 -20.43 -6.97 -3.85
C GLY A 112 -19.39 -8.10 -3.91
N SER A 113 -18.12 -7.78 -4.15
CA SER A 113 -17.05 -8.77 -4.04
C SER A 113 -16.86 -9.22 -2.58
N TYR A 114 -16.37 -10.44 -2.38
CA TYR A 114 -16.26 -11.02 -1.05
C TYR A 114 -15.06 -11.93 -0.93
N GLY A 115 -14.58 -12.12 0.31
CA GLY A 115 -13.48 -13.03 0.58
C GLY A 115 -13.62 -13.75 1.91
N ASN A 116 -12.98 -14.90 1.98
CA ASN A 116 -12.77 -15.66 3.20
C ASN A 116 -11.29 -15.98 3.35
N ALA A 117 -10.80 -16.12 4.58
CA ALA A 117 -9.42 -16.51 4.85
C ALA A 117 -9.31 -17.36 6.11
N SER A 118 -8.35 -18.29 6.08
CA SER A 118 -7.83 -18.95 7.29
C SER A 118 -6.45 -18.38 7.59
N PHE A 119 -6.16 -18.14 8.86
CA PHE A 119 -4.88 -17.59 9.28
C PHE A 119 -4.31 -18.30 10.51
N SER A 120 -2.99 -18.23 10.62
CA SER A 120 -2.24 -18.55 11.83
C SER A 120 -1.74 -17.25 12.48
N TYR A 121 -1.43 -17.29 13.78
CA TYR A 121 -0.92 -16.14 14.51
C TYR A 121 0.28 -16.47 15.42
N ASP A 122 1.13 -15.48 15.67
CA ASP A 122 2.24 -15.61 16.60
C ASP A 122 1.77 -15.36 18.04
N ARG A 123 1.86 -16.38 18.90
CA ARG A 123 1.48 -16.29 20.32
C ARG A 123 2.34 -15.32 21.11
N ALA A 124 3.60 -15.16 20.73
CA ALA A 124 4.54 -14.28 21.42
C ALA A 124 4.44 -12.83 20.93
N LYS A 125 3.80 -12.60 19.77
CA LYS A 125 3.65 -11.28 19.13
C LYS A 125 2.20 -11.04 18.74
N PRO A 126 1.38 -10.50 19.66
CA PRO A 126 -0.01 -10.19 19.38
C PRO A 126 -0.19 -9.32 18.12
N GLY A 127 -1.18 -9.68 17.31
CA GLY A 127 -1.47 -9.03 16.04
C GLY A 127 -0.63 -9.53 14.85
N THR A 128 0.47 -10.27 15.07
CA THR A 128 1.23 -10.86 13.96
C THR A 128 0.50 -12.10 13.43
N ILE A 129 -0.01 -12.02 12.20
CA ILE A 129 -0.72 -13.11 11.52
C ILE A 129 -0.18 -13.38 10.12
N TRP A 130 -0.43 -14.59 9.61
CA TRP A 130 -0.23 -14.96 8.22
C TRP A 130 -1.25 -16.02 7.81
N GLY A 131 -1.68 -16.01 6.56
CA GLY A 131 -2.73 -16.93 6.12
C GLY A 131 -2.97 -16.92 4.63
N ARG A 132 -3.99 -17.66 4.23
CA ARG A 132 -4.46 -17.75 2.84
C ARG A 132 -5.97 -17.63 2.80
N GLY A 133 -6.45 -17.10 1.70
CA GLY A 133 -7.87 -16.93 1.47
C GLY A 133 -8.22 -16.99 0.01
N GLU A 134 -9.52 -16.87 -0.22
CA GLU A 134 -10.14 -16.92 -1.53
C GLU A 134 -11.11 -15.76 -1.67
N PHE A 135 -11.00 -15.06 -2.79
CA PHE A 135 -11.77 -13.90 -3.16
C PHE A 135 -12.65 -14.26 -4.36
N ASN A 136 -13.92 -13.86 -4.32
CA ASN A 136 -14.93 -14.16 -5.34
C ASN A 136 -14.99 -15.65 -5.75
N ALA A 137 -14.76 -16.55 -4.80
CA ALA A 137 -14.77 -18.02 -4.99
C ALA A 137 -13.76 -18.61 -5.99
N SER A 138 -12.69 -17.89 -6.34
CA SER A 138 -11.62 -18.51 -7.13
C SER A 138 -10.25 -17.85 -7.02
N GLU A 139 -10.22 -16.57 -6.66
CA GLU A 139 -8.97 -15.81 -6.67
C GLU A 139 -8.26 -15.97 -5.33
N ALA A 140 -7.11 -16.65 -5.35
CA ALA A 140 -6.33 -16.87 -4.13
C ALA A 140 -5.64 -15.57 -3.70
N PHE A 141 -5.56 -15.36 -2.39
CA PHE A 141 -4.73 -14.32 -1.81
C PHE A 141 -4.03 -14.80 -0.55
N GLN A 142 -2.93 -14.13 -0.22
CA GLN A 142 -2.21 -14.29 1.04
C GLN A 142 -2.57 -13.14 1.97
N VAL A 143 -2.77 -13.42 3.25
CA VAL A 143 -3.07 -12.39 4.24
C VAL A 143 -1.97 -12.27 5.26
N TRP A 144 -1.66 -11.03 5.63
CA TRP A 144 -0.65 -10.65 6.59
C TRP A 144 -1.22 -9.62 7.53
N GLY A 145 -0.81 -9.68 8.79
CA GLY A 145 -1.17 -8.66 9.75
C GLY A 145 -0.08 -8.50 10.79
N GLY A 146 -0.06 -7.32 11.39
CA GLY A 146 0.92 -6.97 12.40
C GLY A 146 1.50 -5.59 12.18
N ARG A 147 2.14 -5.08 13.24
CA ARG A 147 2.71 -3.73 13.26
C ARG A 147 3.94 -3.58 12.37
N ASP A 148 4.62 -4.68 12.05
CA ASP A 148 5.81 -4.65 11.20
C ASP A 148 5.46 -4.37 9.73
N LEU A 149 4.20 -4.49 9.33
CA LEU A 149 3.75 -4.09 7.99
C LEU A 149 4.06 -2.63 7.67
N ILE A 150 3.96 -1.72 8.65
CA ILE A 150 4.27 -0.29 8.45
C ILE A 150 5.74 -0.11 8.05
N GLN A 151 6.65 -0.71 8.83
CA GLN A 151 8.08 -0.62 8.56
C GLN A 151 8.42 -1.27 7.21
N ARG A 152 7.82 -2.42 6.90
CA ARG A 152 8.05 -3.12 5.63
C ARG A 152 7.54 -2.32 4.44
N LEU A 153 6.39 -1.68 4.57
CA LEU A 153 5.85 -0.78 3.56
C LEU A 153 6.79 0.42 3.33
N GLN A 154 7.33 1.01 4.39
CA GLN A 154 8.32 2.09 4.27
C GLN A 154 9.58 1.61 3.55
N LEU A 155 10.08 0.41 3.85
CA LEU A 155 11.21 -0.21 3.16
C LEU A 155 10.91 -0.51 1.68
N ALA A 156 9.64 -0.82 1.36
CA ALA A 156 9.15 -0.96 0.00
C ALA A 156 8.84 0.40 -0.67
N GLY A 157 9.23 1.53 -0.07
CA GLY A 157 9.02 2.86 -0.63
C GLY A 157 7.54 3.29 -0.72
N GLY A 158 6.67 2.69 0.09
CA GLY A 158 5.22 2.96 0.02
C GLY A 158 4.51 2.25 -1.13
N HIS A 159 5.10 1.18 -1.67
CA HIS A 159 4.56 0.39 -2.78
C HIS A 159 3.99 -0.94 -2.27
N PHE A 160 2.66 -1.09 -2.31
CA PHE A 160 1.98 -2.30 -1.85
C PHE A 160 2.30 -3.53 -2.72
N ASP A 161 2.46 -3.35 -4.02
CA ASP A 161 2.90 -4.39 -4.97
C ASP A 161 4.27 -4.95 -4.56
N GLN A 162 5.26 -4.10 -4.31
CA GLN A 162 6.59 -4.52 -3.88
C GLN A 162 6.58 -5.18 -2.50
N LEU A 163 5.74 -4.69 -1.59
CA LEU A 163 5.55 -5.31 -0.29
C LEU A 163 4.93 -6.70 -0.44
N CYS A 164 3.92 -6.85 -1.30
CA CYS A 164 3.27 -8.12 -1.57
C CYS A 164 4.23 -9.15 -2.19
N ASP A 165 5.06 -8.76 -3.15
CA ASP A 165 6.10 -9.62 -3.72
C ASP A 165 7.07 -10.12 -2.63
N ALA A 166 7.53 -9.22 -1.76
CA ALA A 166 8.43 -9.56 -0.68
C ALA A 166 7.80 -10.51 0.35
N LEU A 167 6.52 -10.28 0.69
CA LEU A 167 5.78 -11.09 1.66
C LEU A 167 5.45 -12.47 1.09
N ASN A 168 4.95 -12.55 -0.13
CA ASN A 168 4.62 -13.81 -0.79
C ASN A 168 5.86 -14.72 -0.90
N GLY A 169 7.03 -14.15 -1.17
CA GLY A 169 8.31 -14.89 -1.13
C GLY A 169 8.72 -15.42 0.25
N LEU A 170 8.21 -14.87 1.36
CA LEU A 170 8.43 -15.40 2.71
C LEU A 170 7.54 -16.62 3.01
N THR A 171 6.30 -16.66 2.49
CA THR A 171 5.40 -17.80 2.67
C THR A 171 5.95 -19.05 2.00
N GLU A 172 6.51 -18.93 0.79
CA GLU A 172 7.14 -20.06 0.10
C GLU A 172 8.24 -20.69 0.95
N ARG A 173 9.06 -19.87 1.61
CA ARG A 173 10.13 -20.34 2.51
C ARG A 173 9.59 -21.00 3.77
N ARG A 174 8.47 -20.52 4.31
CA ARG A 174 7.83 -21.11 5.50
C ARG A 174 7.04 -22.39 5.20
N SER A 175 6.58 -22.58 3.96
CA SER A 175 5.88 -23.79 3.53
C SER A 175 6.83 -24.92 3.14
N ALA A 176 8.12 -24.61 2.96
CA ALA A 176 9.19 -25.56 2.65
C ALA A 176 9.95 -26.08 3.89
N LEU A 177 9.56 -25.62 5.09
CA LEU A 177 10.10 -26.04 6.39
C LEU A 177 9.05 -26.87 7.14
#